data_AF-I1CQS8-F1
#
_entry.id   AF-I1CQS8-F1
#
_cell.length_a   1.000
_cell.length_b   1.000
_cell.length_c   1.000
_cell.angle_alpha   90.00
_cell.angle_beta   90.00
_cell.angle_gamma   90.00
#
_symmetry.space_group_name_H-M   'P 1'
#
loop_
_entity.id
_entity.type
_entity.pdbx_description
1 polymer ?
#
loop_
_entity_poly.entity_id
_entity_poly.type
_entity_poly.pdbx_seq_one_letter_code
_entity_poly.pdbx_strand_id
1 'polypeptide(L)'
;MLIESILRDERFGETMSHKELRLLYSMTLVRFVNGLVDQEQKGKYAKTVLTIAKSIGLPPWYVDLRHESTHERLPSLIVLRGAAVQAVAWLHDHYWIHNLNRAEEDDEEKSVKDVKLKLNMYKERRKAYVKGEKQDPTIYVDCIEALIKIIDEDIIKEDIIPLLLGTGGLVPTAKKKRVTAENMSISNDLIQIWTPLLKGLGVGYPSFASDLVSSLIQKLCSTDEYKLDEQLINPYAVFYAYTLLLISFSDSLLVETYRVGICKASTGAYTEKLGYR
;
A
#
# COMPACT_ATOMS: atom_id res chain seq x y z
N MET A 1 25.33 2.64 18.22
CA MET A 1 26.59 3.39 17.99
C MET A 1 26.40 4.90 18.12
N LEU A 2 25.52 5.57 17.37
CA LEU A 2 25.29 7.04 17.50
C LEU A 2 24.99 7.49 18.93
N ILE A 3 23.95 6.92 19.54
CA ILE A 3 23.55 7.23 20.93
C ILE A 3 24.69 6.90 21.91
N GLU A 4 25.37 5.78 21.72
CA GLU A 4 26.49 5.39 22.58
C GLU A 4 27.64 6.40 22.52
N SER A 5 27.99 6.90 21.32
CA SER A 5 29.02 7.92 21.16
C SER A 5 28.63 9.22 21.85
N ILE A 6 27.36 9.64 21.75
CA ILE A 6 26.83 10.82 22.44
C ILE A 6 26.92 10.65 23.96
N LEU A 7 26.43 9.52 24.49
CA LEU A 7 26.45 9.25 25.93
C LEU A 7 27.87 9.10 26.51
N ARG A 8 28.82 8.60 25.72
CA ARG A 8 30.23 8.52 26.13
C ARG A 8 30.86 9.91 26.21
N ASP A 9 30.57 10.77 25.25
CA ASP A 9 31.05 12.14 25.22
C ASP A 9 30.45 12.99 26.35
N GLU A 10 29.16 12.82 26.66
CA GLU A 10 28.53 13.51 27.79
C GLU A 10 29.12 13.07 29.15
N ARG A 11 29.47 11.79 29.30
CA ARG A 11 29.97 11.24 30.58
C ARG A 11 31.48 11.37 30.77
N PHE A 12 32.25 11.30 29.69
CA PHE A 12 33.71 11.21 29.74
C PHE A 12 34.39 12.20 28.79
N GLY A 13 33.66 13.14 28.20
CA GLY A 13 34.22 14.11 27.24
C GLY A 13 35.31 15.00 27.82
N GLU A 14 35.30 15.23 29.13
CA GLU A 14 36.35 16.00 29.84
C GLU A 14 37.64 15.19 30.05
N THR A 15 37.55 13.85 30.12
CA THR A 15 38.70 12.97 30.34
C THR A 15 39.28 12.45 29.02
N MET A 16 38.50 12.45 27.94
CA MET A 16 38.93 12.05 26.61
C MET A 16 39.58 13.20 25.86
N SER A 17 40.64 12.91 25.11
CA SER A 17 41.25 13.92 24.25
C SER A 17 40.30 14.31 23.12
N HIS A 18 40.39 15.57 22.70
CA HIS A 18 39.61 16.11 21.59
C HIS A 18 39.83 15.32 20.28
N LYS A 19 40.99 14.68 20.11
CA LYS A 19 41.29 13.83 18.95
C LYS A 19 40.54 12.50 19.03
N GLU A 20 40.48 11.88 20.20
CA GLU A 20 39.75 10.62 20.41
C GLU A 20 38.26 10.80 20.16
N LEU A 21 37.66 11.88 20.69
CA LEU A 21 36.25 12.19 20.45
C LEU A 21 35.95 12.40 18.96
N ARG A 22 36.80 13.13 18.25
CA ARG A 22 36.65 13.33 16.79
C ARG A 22 36.71 12.03 16.00
N LEU A 23 37.63 11.12 16.37
CA LEU A 23 37.73 9.80 15.73
C LEU A 23 36.52 8.93 16.05
N LEU A 24 36.05 8.94 17.30
CA LEU A 24 34.86 8.22 17.74
C LEU A 24 33.62 8.64 16.93
N TYR A 25 33.32 9.94 16.90
CA TYR A 25 32.17 10.44 16.15
C TYR A 25 32.31 10.21 14.64
N SER A 26 33.50 10.44 14.06
CA SER A 26 33.73 10.22 12.64
C SER A 26 33.47 8.77 12.24
N MET A 27 34.00 7.81 13.00
CA MET A 27 33.75 6.38 12.75
C MET A 27 32.26 6.05 12.84
N THR A 28 31.58 6.57 13.86
CA THR A 28 30.16 6.33 14.06
C THR A 28 29.30 6.92 12.93
N LEU A 29 29.60 8.14 12.48
CA LEU A 29 28.90 8.81 11.39
C LEU A 29 29.17 8.15 10.04
N VAL A 30 30.41 7.75 9.76
CA VAL A 30 30.76 6.98 8.55
C VAL A 30 29.98 5.66 8.52
N ARG A 31 29.91 4.94 9.65
CA ARG A 31 29.12 3.70 9.73
C ARG A 31 27.62 3.93 9.57
N PHE A 32 27.10 5.05 10.08
CA PHE A 32 25.71 5.45 9.86
C PHE A 32 25.42 5.64 8.37
N VAL A 33 26.22 6.45 7.66
CA VAL A 33 26.00 6.70 6.23
C VAL A 33 26.17 5.43 5.41
N ASN A 34 27.25 4.65 5.64
CA ASN A 34 27.45 3.38 4.94
C ASN A 34 26.30 2.41 5.20
N GLY A 35 25.84 2.29 6.45
CA GLY A 35 24.74 1.40 6.81
C GLY A 35 23.45 1.70 6.04
N LEU A 36 23.08 2.99 5.91
CA LEU A 36 21.91 3.39 5.12
C LEU A 36 22.10 3.11 3.62
N VAL A 37 23.28 3.43 3.10
CA VAL A 37 23.60 3.31 1.69
C VAL A 37 23.66 1.86 1.25
N ASP A 38 24.28 1.00 2.06
CA ASP A 38 24.44 -0.43 1.77
C ASP A 38 23.08 -1.16 1.78
N GLN A 39 22.16 -0.78 2.68
CA GLN A 39 20.80 -1.33 2.72
C GLN A 39 20.01 -1.01 1.44
N GLU A 40 20.23 0.17 0.85
CA GLU A 40 19.51 0.62 -0.35
C GLU A 40 20.27 0.39 -1.65
N GLN A 41 21.46 -0.20 -1.59
CA GLN A 41 22.21 -0.67 -2.75
C GLN A 41 21.64 -2.00 -3.27
N LYS A 42 20.37 -1.96 -3.69
CA LYS A 42 19.64 -3.10 -4.26
C LYS A 42 19.75 -3.05 -5.79
N GLY A 43 20.47 -4.00 -6.40
CA GLY A 43 20.54 -4.15 -7.86
C GLY A 43 21.85 -4.74 -8.39
N LYS A 44 21.89 -5.02 -9.70
CA LYS A 44 23.09 -5.54 -10.39
C LYS A 44 24.17 -4.48 -10.61
N TYR A 45 23.80 -3.19 -10.61
CA TYR A 45 24.72 -2.07 -10.83
C TYR A 45 24.83 -1.21 -9.58
N ALA A 46 26.04 -0.82 -9.22
CA ALA A 46 26.30 0.04 -8.09
C ALA A 46 25.84 1.47 -8.38
N LYS A 47 24.91 1.99 -7.57
CA LYS A 47 24.59 3.42 -7.53
C LYS A 47 25.60 4.16 -6.66
N THR A 48 25.78 5.45 -6.92
CA THR A 48 26.66 6.29 -6.09
C THR A 48 26.03 6.55 -4.72
N VAL A 49 26.89 6.76 -3.71
CA VAL A 49 26.46 7.11 -2.34
C VAL A 49 25.54 8.33 -2.34
N LEU A 50 25.86 9.36 -3.14
CA LEU A 50 25.06 10.57 -3.26
C LEU A 50 23.69 10.29 -3.89
N THR A 51 23.63 9.44 -4.92
CA THR A 51 22.36 9.04 -5.55
C THR A 51 21.45 8.34 -4.55
N ILE A 52 22.02 7.43 -3.75
CA ILE A 52 21.26 6.68 -2.74
C ILE A 52 20.81 7.60 -1.59
N ALA A 53 21.70 8.46 -1.09
CA ALA A 53 21.36 9.45 -0.07
C ALA A 53 20.18 10.34 -0.49
N LYS A 54 20.18 10.82 -1.75
CA LYS A 54 19.05 11.59 -2.29
C LYS A 54 17.77 10.77 -2.38
N SER A 55 17.83 9.49 -2.77
CA SER A 55 16.62 8.65 -2.86
C SER A 55 15.99 8.34 -1.50
N ILE A 56 16.78 8.26 -0.44
CA ILE A 56 16.27 8.04 0.92
C ILE A 56 15.95 9.33 1.67
N GLY A 57 16.18 10.50 1.07
CA GLY A 57 15.98 11.79 1.75
C GLY A 57 17.05 12.12 2.79
N LEU A 58 18.23 11.48 2.75
CA LEU A 58 19.35 11.85 3.60
C LEU A 58 20.00 13.13 3.07
N PRO A 59 20.22 14.16 3.92
CA PRO A 59 20.87 15.39 3.49
C PRO A 59 22.25 15.14 2.83
N PRO A 60 22.53 15.70 1.64
CA PRO A 60 23.77 15.43 0.90
C PRO A 60 25.06 15.70 1.69
N TRP A 61 25.03 16.66 2.61
CA TRP A 61 26.19 17.01 3.43
C TRP A 61 26.64 15.87 4.35
N TYR A 62 25.81 14.86 4.65
CA TYR A 62 26.27 13.64 5.32
C TYR A 62 27.22 12.80 4.46
N VAL A 63 27.03 12.82 3.14
CA VAL A 63 27.93 12.17 2.19
C VAL A 63 29.26 12.92 2.16
N ASP A 64 29.22 14.26 2.14
CA ASP A 64 30.42 15.10 2.21
C ASP A 64 31.17 14.88 3.53
N LEU A 65 30.45 14.88 4.67
CA LEU A 65 31.01 14.60 5.99
C LEU A 65 31.69 13.23 6.06
N ARG A 66 31.09 12.22 5.44
CA ARG A 66 31.71 10.89 5.30
C ARG A 66 33.01 10.96 4.51
N HIS A 67 33.00 11.65 3.36
CA HIS A 67 34.20 11.81 2.53
C HIS A 67 35.32 12.56 3.28
N GLU A 68 34.98 13.64 4.00
CA GLU A 68 35.92 14.39 4.83
C GLU A 68 36.54 13.51 5.93
N SER A 69 35.71 12.69 6.59
CA SER A 69 36.14 11.79 7.67
C SER A 69 37.02 10.62 7.22
N THR A 70 36.97 10.19 5.95
CA THR A 70 37.73 9.03 5.46
C THR A 70 38.91 9.38 4.58
N HIS A 71 38.82 10.44 3.77
CA HIS A 71 39.80 10.74 2.73
C HIS A 71 40.48 12.11 2.88
N GLU A 72 39.89 13.01 3.66
CA GLU A 72 40.40 14.38 3.79
C GLU A 72 40.74 14.72 5.23
N ARG A 73 40.39 15.95 5.64
CA ARG A 73 40.62 16.47 6.97
C ARG A 73 39.41 16.18 7.84
N LEU A 74 39.66 15.47 8.95
CA LEU A 74 38.68 15.24 10.00
C LEU A 74 37.89 16.53 10.34
N PRO A 75 36.56 16.49 10.36
CA PRO A 75 35.74 17.65 10.73
C PRO A 75 35.99 18.10 12.17
N SER A 76 35.52 19.29 12.52
CA SER A 76 35.62 19.80 13.90
C SER A 76 34.69 19.00 14.82
N LEU A 77 35.03 18.93 16.12
CA LEU A 77 34.20 18.18 17.07
C LEU A 77 32.79 18.76 17.20
N ILE A 78 32.63 20.08 17.07
CA ILE A 78 31.34 20.76 17.10
C ILE A 78 30.45 20.29 15.95
N VAL A 79 31.01 20.23 14.73
CA VAL A 79 30.29 19.72 13.55
C VAL A 79 29.91 18.25 13.73
N LEU A 80 30.82 17.42 14.23
CA LEU A 80 30.57 15.99 14.45
C LEU A 80 29.50 15.73 15.51
N ARG A 81 29.50 16.48 16.63
CA ARG A 81 28.46 16.40 17.67
C ARG A 81 27.09 16.78 17.11
N GLY A 82 27.02 17.92 16.41
CA GLY A 82 25.78 18.36 15.78
C GLY A 82 25.27 17.37 14.75
N ALA A 83 26.16 16.81 13.93
CA ALA A 83 25.82 15.80 12.94
C ALA A 83 25.29 14.50 13.55
N ALA A 84 25.85 14.07 14.69
CA ALA A 84 25.38 12.88 15.39
C ALA A 84 23.97 13.06 15.97
N VAL A 85 23.68 14.22 16.57
CA VAL A 85 22.33 14.54 17.08
C VAL A 85 21.32 14.59 15.93
N GLN A 86 21.65 15.29 14.84
CA GLN A 86 20.78 15.34 13.66
C GLN A 86 20.58 13.96 13.02
N ALA A 87 21.59 13.08 13.05
CA ALA A 87 21.48 11.74 12.49
C ALA A 87 20.50 10.88 13.31
N VAL A 88 20.50 11.04 14.65
CA VAL A 88 19.52 10.37 15.52
C VAL A 88 18.10 10.87 15.25
N ALA A 89 17.91 12.19 15.12
CA ALA A 89 16.62 12.76 14.77
C ALA A 89 16.13 12.26 13.40
N TRP A 90 17.02 12.23 12.41
CA TRP A 90 16.70 11.70 11.08
C TRP A 90 16.27 10.23 11.13
N LEU A 91 16.98 9.38 11.89
CA LEU A 91 16.62 7.97 12.09
C LEU A 91 15.27 7.79 12.76
N HIS A 92 14.95 8.62 13.75
CA HIS A 92 13.65 8.61 14.40
C HIS A 92 12.54 8.84 13.36
N ASP A 93 12.64 9.93 12.61
CA ASP A 93 11.56 10.37 11.70
C ASP A 93 11.45 9.50 10.44
N HIS A 94 12.58 9.08 9.86
CA HIS A 94 12.60 8.44 8.53
C HIS A 94 12.73 6.92 8.59
N TYR A 95 13.15 6.35 9.72
CA TYR A 95 13.32 4.91 9.86
C TYR A 95 12.39 4.33 10.91
N TRP A 96 12.41 4.79 12.17
CA TRP A 96 11.61 4.15 13.22
C TRP A 96 10.11 4.40 13.07
N ILE A 97 9.68 5.66 12.90
CA ILE A 97 8.26 5.97 12.71
C ILE A 97 7.71 5.29 11.45
N HIS A 98 8.45 5.31 10.34
CA HIS A 98 8.01 4.64 9.12
C HIS A 98 7.86 3.13 9.28
N ASN A 99 8.78 2.46 9.98
CA ASN A 99 8.69 1.03 10.24
C ASN A 99 7.56 0.67 11.22
N LEU A 100 7.28 1.54 12.20
CA LEU A 100 6.15 1.35 13.13
C LEU A 100 4.82 1.43 12.38
N ASN A 101 4.61 2.50 11.61
CA ASN A 101 3.39 2.67 10.82
C ASN A 101 3.20 1.51 9.83
N ARG A 102 4.28 1.07 9.17
CA ARG A 102 4.22 -0.08 8.27
C ARG A 102 3.83 -1.37 9.00
N ALA A 103 4.34 -1.59 10.21
CA ALA A 103 3.98 -2.76 10.99
C ALA A 103 2.50 -2.75 11.39
N GLU A 104 1.98 -1.58 11.77
CA GLU A 104 0.55 -1.37 12.05
C GLU A 104 -0.30 -1.65 10.81
N GLU A 105 0.04 -1.06 9.65
CA GLU A 105 -0.65 -1.31 8.39
C GLU A 105 -0.62 -2.79 7.97
N ASP A 106 0.54 -3.46 8.12
CA ASP A 106 0.71 -4.88 7.80
C ASP A 106 -0.13 -5.77 8.75
N ASP A 107 -0.32 -5.37 10.01
CA ASP A 107 -1.11 -6.11 10.99
C ASP A 107 -2.62 -5.88 10.84
N GLU A 108 -3.03 -4.65 10.53
CA GLU A 108 -4.41 -4.33 10.12
C GLU A 108 -4.80 -5.11 8.86
N GLU A 109 -3.95 -5.13 7.82
CA GLU A 109 -4.24 -5.86 6.58
C GLU A 109 -4.38 -7.37 6.83
N LYS A 110 -3.59 -7.94 7.75
CA LYS A 110 -3.72 -9.36 8.15
C LYS A 110 -5.02 -9.60 8.91
N SER A 111 -5.41 -8.70 9.82
CA SER A 111 -6.68 -8.79 10.56
C SER A 111 -7.87 -8.82 9.60
N VAL A 112 -7.96 -7.84 8.69
CA VAL A 112 -9.03 -7.74 7.69
C VAL A 112 -9.12 -9.02 6.84
N LYS A 113 -7.96 -9.57 6.42
CA LYS A 113 -7.89 -10.81 5.64
C LYS A 113 -8.39 -12.02 6.43
N ASP A 114 -8.06 -12.13 7.71
CA ASP A 114 -8.53 -13.21 8.58
C ASP A 114 -10.05 -13.12 8.82
N VAL A 115 -10.58 -11.94 9.13
CA VAL A 115 -12.03 -11.70 9.26
C VAL A 115 -12.77 -12.10 7.98
N LYS A 116 -12.26 -11.67 6.82
CA LYS A 116 -12.82 -12.03 5.50
C LYS A 116 -12.77 -13.53 5.24
N LEU A 117 -11.70 -14.20 5.64
CA LEU A 117 -11.59 -15.65 5.53
C LEU A 117 -12.67 -16.34 6.38
N LYS A 118 -12.84 -15.96 7.65
CA LYS A 118 -13.86 -16.53 8.54
C LYS A 118 -15.29 -16.30 8.03
N LEU A 119 -15.59 -15.10 7.50
CA LEU A 119 -16.89 -14.81 6.87
C LEU A 119 -17.15 -15.69 5.63
N ASN A 120 -16.14 -15.90 4.80
CA ASN A 120 -16.26 -16.80 3.64
C ASN A 120 -16.44 -18.25 4.04
N MET A 121 -15.72 -18.72 5.07
CA MET A 121 -15.88 -20.07 5.61
C MET A 121 -17.30 -20.30 6.13
N TYR A 122 -17.86 -19.33 6.87
CA TYR A 122 -19.26 -19.36 7.29
C TYR A 122 -20.19 -19.49 6.08
N LYS A 123 -20.01 -18.62 5.08
CA LYS A 123 -20.87 -18.55 3.90
C LYS A 123 -20.87 -19.85 3.10
N GLU A 124 -19.71 -20.47 2.88
CA GLU A 124 -19.62 -21.73 2.14
C GLU A 124 -20.24 -22.90 2.91
N ARG A 125 -19.96 -23.02 4.22
CA ARG A 125 -20.56 -24.05 5.09
C ARG A 125 -22.08 -23.90 5.15
N ARG A 126 -22.59 -22.67 5.25
CA ARG A 126 -24.03 -22.43 5.30
C ARG A 126 -24.72 -22.73 3.96
N LYS A 127 -24.09 -22.39 2.83
CA LYS A 127 -24.61 -22.76 1.50
C LYS A 127 -24.68 -24.28 1.33
N ALA A 128 -23.67 -25.03 1.77
CA ALA A 128 -23.66 -26.49 1.72
C ALA A 128 -24.83 -27.07 2.53
N TYR A 129 -25.02 -26.57 3.75
CA TYR A 129 -26.14 -26.96 4.61
C TYR A 129 -27.51 -26.69 3.97
N VAL A 130 -27.73 -25.50 3.40
CA VAL A 130 -29.01 -25.13 2.74
C VAL A 130 -29.28 -25.98 1.49
N LYS A 131 -28.23 -26.44 0.79
CA LYS A 131 -28.37 -27.36 -0.36
C LYS A 131 -28.75 -28.80 0.01
N GLY A 132 -28.91 -29.10 1.30
CA GLY A 132 -29.34 -30.42 1.76
C GLY A 132 -28.21 -31.45 1.86
N GLU A 133 -26.94 -31.03 1.83
CA GLU A 133 -25.85 -31.85 2.33
C GLU A 133 -26.10 -32.04 3.83
N LYS A 134 -26.37 -33.27 4.29
CA LYS A 134 -26.73 -33.64 5.67
C LYS A 134 -25.58 -33.37 6.65
N GLN A 135 -25.22 -32.11 6.81
CA GLN A 135 -24.17 -31.61 7.68
C GLN A 135 -24.80 -31.18 9.00
N ASP A 136 -24.10 -31.42 10.11
CA ASP A 136 -24.51 -30.97 11.43
C ASP A 136 -24.56 -29.43 11.48
N PRO A 137 -25.61 -28.81 12.06
CA PRO A 137 -25.65 -27.37 12.30
C PRO A 137 -24.40 -26.77 12.95
N THR A 138 -23.72 -27.55 13.78
CA THR A 138 -22.51 -27.16 14.51
C THR A 138 -21.42 -26.61 13.59
N ILE A 139 -21.31 -27.14 12.35
CA ILE A 139 -20.24 -26.79 11.40
C ILE A 139 -20.24 -25.28 11.04
N TYR A 140 -21.41 -24.66 10.88
CA TYR A 140 -21.49 -23.22 10.62
C TYR A 140 -21.61 -22.38 11.90
N VAL A 141 -22.09 -22.97 13.00
CA VAL A 141 -22.17 -22.30 14.31
C VAL A 141 -20.76 -22.03 14.85
N ASP A 142 -19.83 -22.98 14.72
CA ASP A 142 -18.42 -22.80 15.10
C ASP A 142 -17.77 -21.60 14.39
N CYS A 143 -18.20 -21.29 13.16
CA CYS A 143 -17.71 -20.12 12.42
C CYS A 143 -18.20 -18.82 13.04
N ILE A 144 -19.45 -18.80 13.49
CA ILE A 144 -20.06 -17.65 14.16
C ILE A 144 -19.36 -17.45 15.50
N GLU A 145 -19.15 -18.51 16.27
CA GLU A 145 -18.43 -18.45 17.54
C GLU A 145 -16.99 -17.96 17.36
N ALA A 146 -16.30 -18.42 16.31
CA ALA A 146 -14.96 -17.95 15.99
C ALA A 146 -14.92 -16.45 15.66
N LEU A 147 -15.97 -15.91 15.02
CA LEU A 147 -16.11 -14.47 14.77
C LEU A 147 -16.45 -13.70 16.05
N ILE A 148 -17.33 -14.23 16.91
CA ILE A 148 -17.68 -13.60 18.19
C ILE A 148 -16.45 -13.54 19.12
N LYS A 149 -15.55 -14.51 19.08
CA LYS A 149 -14.33 -14.52 19.92
C LYS A 149 -13.35 -13.40 19.59
N ILE A 150 -13.37 -12.89 18.36
CA ILE A 150 -12.49 -11.82 17.89
C ILE A 150 -13.25 -10.49 17.75
N ILE A 151 -14.47 -10.39 18.29
CA ILE A 151 -15.30 -9.21 18.09
C ILE A 151 -14.88 -8.10 19.06
N ASP A 152 -14.55 -6.94 18.51
CA ASP A 152 -14.45 -5.68 19.24
C ASP A 152 -15.09 -4.55 18.43
N GLU A 153 -15.14 -3.35 19.00
CA GLU A 153 -15.81 -2.20 18.37
C GLU A 153 -15.15 -1.79 17.05
N ASP A 154 -13.81 -1.86 16.98
CA ASP A 154 -13.03 -1.44 15.82
C ASP A 154 -13.18 -2.49 14.70
N ILE A 155 -13.01 -3.78 15.03
CA ILE A 155 -13.22 -4.90 14.10
C ILE A 155 -14.66 -4.91 13.57
N ILE A 156 -15.66 -4.55 14.38
CA ILE A 156 -17.04 -4.48 13.90
C ILE A 156 -17.24 -3.37 12.89
N LYS A 157 -16.78 -2.15 13.21
CA LYS A 157 -17.04 -0.94 12.41
C LYS A 157 -16.15 -0.87 11.16
N GLU A 158 -14.91 -1.31 11.27
CA GLU A 158 -13.90 -1.16 10.22
C GLU A 158 -13.78 -2.42 9.34
N ASP A 159 -13.99 -3.62 9.91
CA ASP A 159 -13.84 -4.87 9.15
C ASP A 159 -15.18 -5.54 8.82
N ILE A 160 -15.93 -5.96 9.85
CA ILE A 160 -17.09 -6.85 9.68
C ILE A 160 -18.22 -6.14 8.92
N ILE A 161 -18.63 -4.94 9.36
CA ILE A 161 -19.72 -4.21 8.71
C ILE A 161 -19.37 -3.84 7.25
N PRO A 162 -18.19 -3.26 6.94
CA PRO A 162 -17.81 -2.98 5.56
C PRO A 162 -17.72 -4.23 4.69
N LEU A 163 -17.20 -5.35 5.20
CA LEU A 163 -17.18 -6.63 4.48
C LEU A 163 -18.58 -7.21 4.24
N LEU A 164 -19.50 -7.07 5.21
CA LEU A 164 -20.90 -7.47 5.05
C LEU A 164 -21.63 -6.58 4.04
N LEU A 165 -21.38 -5.27 4.03
CA LEU A 165 -21.97 -4.32 3.08
C LEU A 165 -21.26 -4.30 1.71
N GLY A 166 -20.18 -5.06 1.56
CA GLY A 166 -19.42 -5.23 0.34
C GLY A 166 -20.01 -6.27 -0.62
N THR A 167 -19.49 -6.29 -1.86
CA THR A 167 -19.88 -7.29 -2.86
C THR A 167 -19.52 -8.69 -2.38
N GLY A 168 -20.50 -9.59 -2.38
CA GLY A 168 -20.33 -10.96 -1.88
C GLY A 168 -20.68 -11.12 -0.40
N GLY A 169 -20.93 -10.04 0.35
CA GLY A 169 -21.62 -10.09 1.64
C GLY A 169 -23.14 -10.11 1.46
N LEU A 170 -23.82 -9.14 2.08
CA LEU A 170 -25.25 -8.87 1.92
C LEU A 170 -25.60 -8.39 0.50
N VAL A 171 -24.62 -7.88 -0.26
CA VAL A 171 -24.78 -7.49 -1.67
C VAL A 171 -24.49 -8.69 -2.58
N PRO A 172 -25.49 -9.29 -3.26
CA PRO A 172 -25.29 -10.49 -4.07
C PRO A 172 -24.50 -10.22 -5.35
N THR A 173 -23.47 -11.04 -5.59
CA THR A 173 -22.65 -10.96 -6.81
C THR A 173 -23.42 -11.38 -8.06
N ALA A 174 -24.30 -12.40 -7.97
CA ALA A 174 -25.02 -12.94 -9.11
C ALA A 174 -26.21 -12.05 -9.52
N LYS A 175 -26.26 -11.64 -10.80
CA LYS A 175 -27.35 -10.79 -11.35
C LYS A 175 -28.75 -11.33 -11.04
N LYS A 176 -28.94 -12.66 -11.09
CA LYS A 176 -30.22 -13.34 -10.79
C LYS A 176 -30.69 -13.22 -9.34
N LYS A 177 -29.77 -12.90 -8.41
CA LYS A 177 -30.07 -12.73 -6.98
C LYS A 177 -30.21 -11.26 -6.59
N ARG A 178 -30.02 -10.34 -7.53
CA ARG A 178 -30.20 -8.91 -7.30
C ARG A 178 -31.67 -8.57 -7.47
N VAL A 179 -32.15 -7.77 -6.54
CA VAL A 179 -33.51 -7.24 -6.52
C VAL A 179 -33.61 -6.19 -7.62
N THR A 180 -34.63 -6.28 -8.47
CA THR A 180 -34.89 -5.25 -9.51
C THR A 180 -35.85 -4.22 -8.92
N ALA A 181 -35.76 -2.95 -9.35
CA ALA A 181 -36.60 -1.87 -8.82
C ALA A 181 -38.12 -2.17 -8.90
N GLU A 182 -38.53 -2.97 -9.87
CA GLU A 182 -39.92 -3.40 -10.08
C GLU A 182 -40.40 -4.48 -9.10
N ASN A 183 -39.48 -5.27 -8.53
CA ASN A 183 -39.79 -6.39 -7.63
C ASN A 183 -38.86 -6.32 -6.41
N MET A 184 -39.25 -5.53 -5.40
CA MET A 184 -38.46 -5.24 -4.21
C MET A 184 -38.50 -6.37 -3.15
N SER A 185 -38.41 -7.63 -3.58
CA SER A 185 -38.44 -8.81 -2.68
C SER A 185 -37.04 -9.41 -2.50
N ILE A 186 -36.60 -9.58 -1.25
CA ILE A 186 -35.35 -10.27 -0.91
C ILE A 186 -35.54 -11.78 -1.10
N SER A 187 -34.58 -12.44 -1.76
CA SER A 187 -34.62 -13.90 -1.96
C SER A 187 -34.55 -14.66 -0.62
N ASN A 188 -35.43 -15.64 -0.43
CA ASN A 188 -35.43 -16.52 0.74
C ASN A 188 -34.08 -17.23 0.96
N ASP A 189 -33.34 -17.53 -0.10
CA ASP A 189 -32.00 -18.13 -0.01
C ASP A 189 -31.02 -17.20 0.73
N LEU A 190 -31.08 -15.90 0.46
CA LEU A 190 -30.20 -14.92 1.10
C LEU A 190 -30.55 -14.77 2.58
N ILE A 191 -31.85 -14.75 2.89
CA ILE A 191 -32.34 -14.70 4.28
C ILE A 191 -31.85 -15.94 5.03
N GLN A 192 -31.98 -17.14 4.46
CA GLN A 192 -31.54 -18.38 5.11
C GLN A 192 -30.02 -18.47 5.31
N ILE A 193 -29.24 -17.85 4.42
CA ILE A 193 -27.78 -17.80 4.53
C ILE A 193 -27.35 -16.80 5.61
N TRP A 194 -27.88 -15.58 5.63
CA TRP A 194 -27.33 -14.52 6.48
C TRP A 194 -28.00 -14.37 7.85
N THR A 195 -29.26 -14.80 8.01
CA THR A 195 -29.99 -14.63 9.28
C THR A 195 -29.26 -15.22 10.50
N PRO A 196 -28.69 -16.44 10.45
CA PRO A 196 -28.00 -17.00 11.62
C PRO A 196 -26.74 -16.21 11.99
N LEU A 197 -25.98 -15.72 11.01
CA LEU A 197 -24.80 -14.90 11.25
C LEU A 197 -25.17 -13.57 11.89
N LEU A 198 -26.15 -12.85 11.33
CA LEU A 198 -26.57 -11.54 11.83
C LEU A 198 -27.13 -11.64 13.26
N LYS A 199 -27.88 -12.71 13.55
CA LYS A 199 -28.33 -13.00 14.92
C LYS A 199 -27.17 -13.33 15.85
N GLY A 200 -26.22 -14.14 15.40
CA GLY A 200 -25.02 -14.47 16.17
C GLY A 200 -24.19 -13.24 16.52
N LEU A 201 -23.92 -12.37 15.53
CA LEU A 201 -23.21 -11.12 15.73
C LEU A 201 -23.98 -10.15 16.63
N GLY A 202 -25.31 -10.08 16.52
CA GLY A 202 -26.15 -9.27 17.41
C GLY A 202 -26.17 -9.76 18.86
N VAL A 203 -25.99 -11.06 19.10
CA VAL A 203 -25.80 -11.61 20.45
C VAL A 203 -24.39 -11.32 20.96
N GLY A 204 -23.38 -11.42 20.10
CA GLY A 204 -21.98 -11.15 20.44
C GLY A 204 -21.68 -9.66 20.68
N TYR A 205 -22.38 -8.75 19.99
CA TYR A 205 -22.20 -7.31 20.08
C TYR A 205 -23.57 -6.60 20.06
N PRO A 206 -24.06 -6.10 21.22
CA PRO A 206 -25.42 -5.56 21.36
C PRO A 206 -25.76 -4.40 20.41
N SER A 207 -24.78 -3.54 20.10
CA SER A 207 -24.95 -2.38 19.19
C SER A 207 -24.82 -2.74 17.70
N PHE A 208 -24.61 -4.02 17.37
CA PHE A 208 -24.38 -4.45 15.98
C PHE A 208 -25.50 -4.03 15.03
N ALA A 209 -26.76 -4.19 15.46
CA ALA A 209 -27.90 -3.86 14.62
C ALA A 209 -28.00 -2.35 14.33
N SER A 210 -27.78 -1.50 15.34
CA SER A 210 -27.79 -0.04 15.16
C SER A 210 -26.64 0.42 14.28
N ASP A 211 -25.45 -0.14 14.46
CA ASP A 211 -24.27 0.23 13.69
C ASP A 211 -24.39 -0.22 12.24
N LEU A 212 -24.87 -1.44 11.99
CA LEU A 212 -25.13 -1.93 10.65
C LEU A 212 -26.16 -1.07 9.90
N VAL A 213 -27.26 -0.70 10.57
CA VAL A 213 -28.28 0.17 9.98
C VAL A 213 -27.73 1.58 9.72
N SER A 214 -26.94 2.11 10.65
CA SER A 214 -26.32 3.43 10.48
C SER A 214 -25.35 3.45 9.30
N SER A 215 -24.49 2.44 9.16
CA SER A 215 -23.59 2.30 8.02
C SER A 215 -24.34 2.07 6.70
N LEU A 216 -25.46 1.35 6.72
CA LEU A 216 -26.35 1.22 5.56
C LEU A 216 -26.92 2.57 5.13
N ILE A 217 -27.46 3.35 6.07
CA ILE A 217 -28.00 4.68 5.80
C ILE A 217 -26.89 5.60 5.28
N GLN A 218 -25.73 5.60 5.92
CA GLN A 218 -24.58 6.41 5.48
C GLN A 218 -24.16 6.08 4.04
N LYS A 219 -24.11 4.80 3.68
CA LYS A 219 -23.78 4.33 2.31
C LYS A 219 -24.87 4.63 1.28
N LEU A 220 -26.12 4.78 1.71
CA LEU A 220 -27.25 5.18 0.86
C LEU A 220 -27.36 6.71 0.73
N CYS A 221 -26.91 7.45 1.75
CA CYS A 221 -26.95 8.91 1.79
C CYS A 221 -25.67 9.58 1.27
N SER A 222 -24.58 8.83 1.08
CA SER A 222 -23.35 9.36 0.48
C SER A 222 -23.64 9.87 -0.92
N THR A 223 -23.47 11.18 -1.13
CA THR A 223 -23.53 11.86 -2.44
C THR A 223 -22.40 11.48 -3.40
N ASP A 224 -21.54 10.54 -3.02
CA ASP A 224 -20.53 9.97 -3.91
C ASP A 224 -21.24 9.33 -5.10
N GLU A 225 -20.93 9.80 -6.31
CA GLU A 225 -21.37 9.18 -7.55
C GLU A 225 -21.10 7.68 -7.45
N TYR A 226 -22.16 6.87 -7.37
CA TYR A 226 -22.05 5.43 -7.40
C TYR A 226 -21.33 5.02 -8.68
N LYS A 227 -20.01 4.83 -8.62
CA LYS A 227 -19.24 4.25 -9.70
C LYS A 227 -19.72 2.83 -9.86
N LEU A 228 -20.57 2.67 -10.87
CA LEU A 228 -21.01 1.38 -11.35
C LEU A 228 -19.77 0.51 -11.60
N ASP A 229 -19.70 -0.63 -10.92
CA ASP A 229 -18.63 -1.60 -11.12
C ASP A 229 -18.72 -2.13 -12.57
N GLU A 230 -17.86 -1.61 -13.44
CA GLU A 230 -17.82 -1.96 -14.86
C GLU A 230 -17.58 -3.46 -15.08
N GLN A 231 -16.90 -4.15 -14.17
CA GLN A 231 -16.68 -5.60 -14.26
C GLN A 231 -17.97 -6.39 -14.02
N LEU A 232 -18.86 -5.89 -13.15
CA LEU A 232 -20.16 -6.51 -12.90
C LEU A 232 -21.19 -6.20 -14.00
N ILE A 233 -21.04 -5.08 -14.70
CA ILE A 233 -21.91 -4.69 -15.82
C ILE A 233 -21.48 -5.43 -17.08
N ASN A 234 -20.17 -5.40 -17.38
CA ASN A 234 -19.57 -5.98 -18.56
C ASN A 234 -18.44 -6.97 -18.17
N PRO A 235 -18.67 -8.30 -18.26
CA PRO A 235 -17.62 -9.28 -18.01
C PRO A 235 -16.44 -9.22 -19.01
N TYR A 236 -16.57 -8.43 -20.08
CA TYR A 236 -15.51 -8.14 -21.05
C TYR A 236 -14.81 -6.79 -20.83
N ALA A 237 -15.13 -6.02 -19.78
CA ALA A 237 -14.46 -4.74 -19.51
C ALA A 237 -12.94 -4.87 -19.37
N VAL A 238 -12.47 -6.02 -18.85
CA VAL A 238 -11.05 -6.36 -18.79
C VAL A 238 -10.42 -6.44 -20.20
N PHE A 239 -11.14 -6.94 -21.20
CA PHE A 239 -10.64 -7.01 -22.58
C PHE A 239 -10.51 -5.64 -23.21
N TYR A 240 -11.42 -4.71 -22.92
CA TYR A 240 -11.34 -3.33 -23.44
C TYR A 240 -10.13 -2.57 -22.89
N ALA A 241 -9.81 -2.76 -21.61
CA ALA A 241 -8.61 -2.19 -21.01
C ALA A 241 -7.32 -2.73 -21.66
N TYR A 242 -7.24 -4.04 -21.93
CA TYR A 242 -6.09 -4.64 -22.64
C TYR A 242 -6.01 -4.22 -24.12
N THR A 243 -7.13 -4.08 -24.82
CA THR A 243 -7.12 -3.57 -26.21
C THR A 243 -6.74 -2.11 -26.28
N LEU A 244 -7.16 -1.26 -25.35
CA LEU A 244 -6.74 0.14 -25.31
C LEU A 244 -5.25 0.28 -24.95
N LEU A 245 -4.73 -0.58 -24.08
CA LEU A 245 -3.30 -0.63 -23.76
C LEU A 245 -2.48 -1.11 -24.97
N LEU A 246 -2.95 -2.11 -25.73
CA LEU A 246 -2.33 -2.57 -26.97
C LEU A 246 -2.41 -1.54 -28.11
N ILE A 247 -3.52 -0.80 -28.23
CA ILE A 247 -3.67 0.28 -29.22
C ILE A 247 -2.75 1.46 -28.86
N SER A 248 -2.63 1.80 -27.56
CA SER A 248 -1.68 2.83 -27.11
C SER A 248 -0.21 2.40 -27.27
N PHE A 249 0.09 1.09 -27.22
CA PHE A 249 1.42 0.55 -27.53
C PHE A 249 1.71 0.50 -29.05
N SER A 250 0.69 0.26 -29.88
CA SER A 250 0.85 0.28 -31.35
C SER A 250 1.02 1.69 -31.91
N ASP A 251 0.35 2.69 -31.32
CA ASP A 251 0.50 4.09 -31.73
C ASP A 251 1.89 4.65 -31.38
N SER A 252 2.53 4.15 -30.31
CA SER A 252 3.92 4.51 -29.98
C SER A 252 4.95 3.98 -31.00
N LEU A 253 4.69 2.84 -31.65
CA LEU A 253 5.58 2.26 -32.67
C LEU A 253 5.39 2.86 -34.07
N LEU A 254 4.21 3.41 -34.37
CA LEU A 254 3.93 4.11 -35.62
C LEU A 254 4.51 5.53 -35.67
N VAL A 255 4.64 6.22 -34.52
CA VAL A 255 5.23 7.56 -34.48
C VAL A 255 6.76 7.53 -34.69
N GLU A 256 7.43 6.43 -34.33
CA GLU A 256 8.90 6.33 -34.44
C GLU A 256 9.37 5.90 -35.83
N THR A 257 8.52 5.22 -36.62
CA THR A 257 8.80 4.89 -38.03
C THR A 257 8.56 6.08 -38.98
N TYR A 258 7.63 6.99 -38.66
CA TYR A 258 7.39 8.20 -39.45
C TYR A 258 8.42 9.33 -39.21
N ARG A 259 9.18 9.30 -38.11
CA ARG A 259 10.24 10.30 -37.84
C ARG A 259 11.59 10.01 -38.52
N VAL A 260 11.80 8.81 -39.06
CA VAL A 260 13.04 8.46 -39.78
C VAL A 260 12.89 8.59 -41.32
N GLY A 261 11.66 8.76 -41.84
CA GLY A 261 11.37 8.80 -43.28
C GLY A 261 11.30 10.18 -43.95
N ILE A 262 11.38 11.29 -43.22
CA ILE A 262 11.14 12.66 -43.78
C ILE A 262 12.42 13.51 -43.93
N CYS A 263 13.61 12.93 -43.74
CA CYS A 263 14.89 13.63 -43.95
C CYS A 263 15.66 13.08 -45.16
N LYS A 264 15.09 13.09 -46.38
CA LYS A 264 15.86 12.98 -47.65
C LYS A 264 15.01 13.23 -48.91
N ALA A 265 14.37 14.39 -49.04
CA ALA A 265 13.85 14.83 -50.36
C ALA A 265 13.56 16.34 -50.42
N SER A 266 14.58 17.21 -50.39
CA SER A 266 14.48 18.56 -50.97
C SER A 266 15.84 19.21 -51.18
N THR A 267 16.52 18.86 -52.27
CA THR A 267 17.46 19.76 -52.95
C THR A 267 16.95 19.96 -54.38
N GLY A 268 15.97 20.84 -54.52
CA GLY A 268 15.59 21.41 -55.82
C GLY A 268 16.33 22.73 -56.01
N ALA A 269 17.07 22.82 -57.10
CA ALA A 269 17.76 24.02 -57.54
C ALA A 269 17.61 24.16 -59.06
N TYR A 270 16.78 25.14 -59.47
CA TYR A 270 16.89 25.98 -60.68
C TYR A 270 16.79 25.30 -62.07
N THR A 271 16.26 25.86 -63.16
CA THR A 271 15.34 26.95 -63.53
C THR A 271 15.15 26.82 -65.05
N GLU A 272 13.98 27.23 -65.54
CA GLU A 272 13.73 27.85 -66.86
C GLU A 272 13.97 27.11 -68.21
N LYS A 273 12.87 27.09 -68.98
CA LYS A 273 12.66 27.70 -70.31
C LYS A 273 12.40 26.79 -71.54
N LEU A 274 11.20 27.03 -72.10
CA LEU A 274 10.82 27.20 -73.51
C LEU A 274 10.70 25.97 -74.43
N GLY A 275 9.56 25.90 -75.12
CA GLY A 275 9.50 25.33 -76.47
C GLY A 275 8.16 24.73 -76.89
N TYR A 276 7.31 25.53 -77.52
CA TYR A 276 6.19 25.09 -78.34
C TYR A 276 6.67 24.28 -79.56
N ARG A 277 6.16 23.05 -79.70
CA ARG A 277 5.63 22.36 -80.91
C ARG A 277 5.86 20.86 -80.82
#